data_AF-A0A0D3CWP1-F1
#
_entry.id   AF-A0A0D3CWP1-F1
#
_cell.length_a   1.000
_cell.length_b   1.000
_cell.length_c   1.000
_cell.angle_alpha   90.00
_cell.angle_beta   90.00
_cell.angle_gamma   90.00
#
_symmetry.space_group_name_H-M   'P 1'
#
loop_
_entity.id
_entity.type
_entity.pdbx_description
1 polymer ?
#
loop_
_entity_poly.entity_id
_entity_poly.type
_entity_poly.pdbx_seq_one_letter_code
_entity_poly.pdbx_strand_id
1 'polypeptide(L)'
;MKRGKKSSDAGEPVTNPDTRTGSSEADAVKPSLSSMKSMGLLLAVLMVASVMFSLSVVLRDPPSDDVVESVAASRVLQLRFYQANESDGGLSKKKDHLVPGFDKESCLSRYEASLYRKESPFKQSSYLESRFNRYQDLHRRCGPFTTFYSSTFDKLKLGDRSDGGTSGCSYVIWLHSDGELGSRMLSLASAFLYALLTNRVLLVEQGAEMADLFCEPFPCTSWFLPSEFPLNEQQSLLRHLVLDSSDQQKLESQALFNETPWLIMRADGYFVPSLFSISSFEQELEKLFPVKETVFYFLGQRLFHPTNVVWGLITRYYHAYLARADKRIGIHIEVSDASNDQFQRLVEQILACGVRHELLPEVDKERHLPSSQVISRKSKAVFISSSSSPGYFESIRDVYWENPTVTGEILSVHRPSRKEYQKTQRNMESRREWTEIYLLSCSDVLMVTSPWSSLVEVAHGLGGLKPWVLNGTDHDSFCTRARSMEPCSQTPRSHGCKH
;
A
#
# COMPACT_ATOMS: atom_id res chain seq x y z
N MET A 1 -34.45 -22.52 -99.75
CA MET A 1 -35.04 -23.87 -99.55
C MET A 1 -33.99 -24.82 -98.96
N LYS A 2 -34.29 -26.12 -98.76
CA LYS A 2 -33.55 -27.07 -97.88
C LYS A 2 -32.30 -27.73 -98.53
N ARG A 3 -31.39 -28.24 -97.65
CA ARG A 3 -30.29 -29.25 -97.84
C ARG A 3 -29.05 -28.77 -98.62
N GLY A 4 -27.82 -29.29 -98.36
CA GLY A 4 -27.35 -30.19 -97.27
C GLY A 4 -26.06 -30.99 -97.61
N LYS A 5 -25.52 -31.75 -96.62
CA LYS A 5 -24.30 -32.63 -96.64
C LYS A 5 -22.90 -31.93 -96.60
N LYS A 6 -21.77 -32.60 -96.28
CA LYS A 6 -21.41 -33.67 -95.29
C LYS A 6 -19.90 -34.05 -95.41
N SER A 7 -19.10 -33.91 -94.32
CA SER A 7 -17.79 -34.58 -93.97
C SER A 7 -16.64 -34.54 -95.02
N SER A 8 -15.35 -34.82 -94.71
CA SER A 8 -14.65 -35.35 -93.52
C SER A 8 -13.36 -34.50 -93.25
N ASP A 9 -12.16 -34.91 -92.76
CA ASP A 9 -11.55 -36.19 -92.29
C ASP A 9 -10.34 -35.93 -91.32
N ALA A 10 -9.44 -36.91 -91.08
CA ALA A 10 -8.41 -36.96 -90.00
C ALA A 10 -6.93 -36.59 -90.35
N GLY A 11 -6.06 -36.43 -89.32
CA GLY A 11 -4.59 -36.57 -89.44
C GLY A 11 -3.68 -35.83 -88.41
N GLU A 12 -2.92 -36.56 -87.60
CA GLU A 12 -1.70 -36.14 -86.84
C GLU A 12 -0.49 -36.96 -87.38
N PRO A 13 0.80 -36.51 -87.36
CA PRO A 13 1.65 -36.65 -86.15
C PRO A 13 2.99 -35.82 -86.00
N VAL A 14 3.48 -35.66 -84.76
CA VAL A 14 4.87 -35.87 -84.25
C VAL A 14 6.12 -34.98 -84.65
N THR A 15 6.85 -34.53 -83.60
CA THR A 15 8.28 -34.07 -83.47
C THR A 15 8.81 -32.63 -83.77
N ASN A 16 9.77 -32.24 -82.91
CA ASN A 16 10.70 -31.07 -82.89
C ASN A 16 11.90 -31.24 -83.89
N PRO A 17 12.85 -30.26 -84.12
CA PRO A 17 13.32 -29.20 -83.19
C PRO A 17 13.82 -27.80 -83.72
N ASP A 18 14.09 -26.92 -82.75
CA ASP A 18 15.16 -25.89 -82.61
C ASP A 18 15.35 -24.62 -83.50
N THR A 19 15.66 -23.52 -82.77
CA THR A 19 16.48 -22.32 -83.08
C THR A 19 15.82 -21.00 -83.56
N ARG A 20 16.03 -19.93 -82.74
CA ARG A 20 16.12 -18.45 -82.97
C ARG A 20 15.60 -17.84 -84.31
N THR A 21 14.98 -16.66 -84.36
CA THR A 21 15.46 -15.36 -83.81
C THR A 21 14.38 -14.24 -83.86
N GLY A 22 14.36 -13.33 -82.88
CA GLY A 22 13.65 -12.03 -82.91
C GLY A 22 12.11 -12.07 -82.79
N SER A 23 11.36 -10.96 -82.71
CA SER A 23 11.61 -9.63 -82.09
C SER A 23 10.41 -8.70 -82.35
N SER A 24 9.57 -8.44 -81.35
CA SER A 24 8.56 -7.37 -81.32
C SER A 24 8.08 -7.22 -79.86
N GLU A 25 8.47 -6.18 -79.13
CA GLU A 25 7.81 -4.86 -79.11
C GLU A 25 6.38 -4.91 -78.54
N ALA A 26 6.28 -4.50 -77.27
CA ALA A 26 5.07 -4.03 -76.60
C ALA A 26 5.50 -2.86 -75.69
N ASP A 27 4.78 -1.74 -75.75
CA ASP A 27 5.33 -0.43 -75.35
C ASP A 27 5.69 -0.25 -73.87
N ALA A 28 6.82 0.41 -73.64
CA ALA A 28 7.26 0.84 -72.32
C ALA A 28 6.51 2.11 -71.88
N VAL A 29 5.64 1.98 -70.88
CA VAL A 29 4.96 3.11 -70.23
C VAL A 29 5.99 3.99 -69.50
N LYS A 30 6.39 5.09 -70.13
CA LYS A 30 7.28 6.10 -69.53
C LYS A 30 6.58 6.76 -68.34
N PRO A 31 7.14 6.73 -67.11
CA PRO A 31 6.59 7.51 -66.00
C PRO A 31 6.74 9.00 -66.32
N SER A 32 5.63 9.75 -66.23
CA SER A 32 5.62 11.17 -66.57
C SER A 32 6.38 12.01 -65.53
N LEU A 33 6.91 13.16 -65.97
CA LEU A 33 7.73 14.08 -65.16
C LEU A 33 6.98 14.69 -63.94
N SER A 34 5.68 14.42 -63.82
CA SER A 34 4.86 14.72 -62.65
C SER A 34 5.09 13.74 -61.48
N SER A 35 5.17 12.43 -61.77
CA SER A 35 5.16 11.37 -60.74
C SER A 35 6.37 11.42 -59.79
N MET A 36 7.56 11.73 -60.32
CA MET A 36 8.77 11.91 -59.51
C MET A 36 8.67 13.13 -58.59
N LYS A 37 7.99 14.20 -59.02
CA LYS A 37 7.77 15.40 -58.21
C LYS A 37 6.74 15.17 -57.11
N SER A 38 5.66 14.41 -57.38
CA SER A 38 4.70 14.02 -56.34
C SER A 38 5.31 13.06 -55.31
N MET A 39 6.19 12.13 -55.73
CA MET A 39 6.92 11.26 -54.79
C MET A 39 7.86 12.07 -53.88
N GLY A 40 8.62 13.02 -54.45
CA GLY A 40 9.48 13.92 -53.68
C GLY A 40 8.69 14.83 -52.73
N LEU A 41 7.53 15.34 -53.17
CA LEU A 41 6.63 16.13 -52.32
C LEU A 41 6.05 15.29 -51.17
N LEU A 42 5.62 14.05 -51.43
CA LEU A 42 5.11 13.14 -50.40
C LEU A 42 6.18 12.84 -49.34
N LEU A 43 7.41 12.56 -49.75
CA LEU A 43 8.53 12.35 -48.83
C LEU A 43 8.87 13.61 -48.03
N ALA A 44 8.85 14.79 -48.65
CA ALA A 44 9.04 16.05 -47.95
C ALA A 44 7.92 16.32 -46.91
N VAL A 45 6.66 16.04 -47.26
CA VAL A 45 5.52 16.14 -46.33
C VAL A 45 5.64 15.14 -45.17
N LEU A 46 6.09 13.90 -45.41
CA LEU A 46 6.30 12.91 -44.36
C LEU A 46 7.47 13.28 -43.43
N MET A 47 8.55 13.86 -43.96
CA MET A 47 9.68 14.38 -43.17
C MET A 47 9.28 15.61 -42.34
N VAL A 48 8.49 16.53 -42.91
CA VAL A 48 7.93 17.65 -42.14
C VAL A 48 6.94 17.15 -41.08
N ALA A 49 6.12 16.14 -41.39
CA ALA A 49 5.19 15.55 -40.44
C ALA A 49 5.91 14.84 -39.28
N SER A 50 7.01 14.11 -39.52
CA SER A 50 7.79 13.47 -38.44
C SER A 50 8.56 14.49 -37.59
N VAL A 51 9.09 15.56 -38.20
CA VAL A 51 9.69 16.69 -37.49
C VAL A 51 8.65 17.45 -36.65
N MET A 52 7.48 17.75 -37.21
CA MET A 52 6.38 18.41 -36.49
C MET A 52 5.79 17.52 -35.40
N PHE A 53 5.68 16.20 -35.62
CA PHE A 53 5.29 15.25 -34.57
C PHE A 53 6.29 15.26 -33.43
N SER A 54 7.59 15.19 -33.73
CA SER A 54 8.66 15.24 -32.74
C SER A 54 8.68 16.57 -31.97
N LEU A 55 8.52 17.70 -32.66
CA LEU A 55 8.33 19.03 -32.03
C LEU A 55 7.06 19.08 -31.18
N SER A 56 5.95 18.44 -31.58
CA SER A 56 4.71 18.37 -30.78
C SER A 56 4.78 17.41 -29.58
N VAL A 57 5.86 16.62 -29.48
CA VAL A 57 6.21 15.81 -28.30
C VAL A 57 7.20 16.57 -27.42
N VAL A 58 8.20 17.24 -28.00
CA VAL A 58 9.24 17.99 -27.26
C VAL A 58 8.74 19.34 -26.72
N LEU A 59 7.92 20.07 -27.47
CA LEU A 59 7.25 21.31 -27.02
C LEU A 59 6.01 21.05 -26.17
N ARG A 60 5.75 19.78 -25.81
CA ARG A 60 4.60 19.41 -24.97
C ARG A 60 4.84 19.62 -23.48
N ASP A 61 6.10 19.80 -23.10
CA ASP A 61 6.54 20.19 -21.76
C ASP A 61 7.08 21.64 -21.76
N PRO A 62 6.21 22.68 -21.85
CA PRO A 62 6.61 24.01 -21.42
C PRO A 62 6.81 24.01 -19.89
N PRO A 63 7.81 24.71 -19.34
CA PRO A 63 7.94 24.90 -17.90
C PRO A 63 6.88 25.91 -17.44
N SER A 64 5.70 25.42 -17.05
CA SER A 64 4.60 26.25 -16.52
C SER A 64 4.48 26.13 -15.00
N ASP A 65 5.13 27.04 -14.29
CA ASP A 65 4.71 27.38 -12.93
C ASP A 65 3.32 28.04 -13.00
N ASP A 66 2.27 27.38 -12.49
CA ASP A 66 1.15 28.00 -11.75
C ASP A 66 0.03 26.98 -11.38
N VAL A 67 0.18 26.37 -10.20
CA VAL A 67 -0.79 25.89 -9.16
C VAL A 67 -2.26 25.50 -9.50
N VAL A 68 -2.94 26.08 -10.50
CA VAL A 68 -4.41 26.18 -10.57
C VAL A 68 -5.14 24.93 -11.13
N GLU A 69 -4.52 24.12 -11.98
CA GLU A 69 -5.26 23.14 -12.80
C GLU A 69 -5.78 21.89 -12.05
N SER A 70 -5.26 21.60 -10.85
CA SER A 70 -5.60 20.41 -10.05
C SER A 70 -7.09 20.25 -9.71
N VAL A 71 -7.80 21.37 -9.52
CA VAL A 71 -9.22 21.41 -9.14
C VAL A 71 -10.13 21.07 -10.33
N ALA A 72 -9.77 21.51 -11.53
CA ALA A 72 -10.57 21.28 -12.74
C ALA A 72 -10.54 19.80 -13.16
N ALA A 73 -9.34 19.19 -13.19
CA ALA A 73 -9.15 17.78 -13.52
C ALA A 73 -9.95 16.85 -12.56
N SER A 74 -9.96 17.18 -11.27
CA SER A 74 -10.71 16.43 -10.25
C SER A 74 -12.23 16.44 -10.50
N ARG A 75 -12.80 17.62 -10.85
CA ARG A 75 -14.24 17.77 -11.15
C ARG A 75 -14.66 17.04 -12.43
N VAL A 76 -13.82 17.05 -13.47
CA VAL A 76 -14.09 16.34 -14.74
C VAL A 76 -14.07 14.82 -14.54
N LEU A 77 -13.22 14.31 -13.64
CA LEU A 77 -13.23 12.89 -13.25
C LEU A 77 -14.48 12.54 -12.43
N GLN A 78 -14.84 13.33 -11.41
CA GLN A 78 -16.03 13.09 -10.57
C GLN A 78 -17.32 12.97 -11.39
N LEU A 79 -17.52 13.84 -12.39
CA LEU A 79 -18.71 13.80 -13.26
C LEU A 79 -18.81 12.49 -14.06
N ARG A 80 -17.69 11.92 -14.51
CA ARG A 80 -17.70 10.62 -15.23
C ARG A 80 -17.97 9.43 -14.33
N PHE A 81 -17.55 9.47 -13.06
CA PHE A 81 -17.85 8.39 -12.11
C PHE A 81 -19.33 8.37 -11.68
N TYR A 82 -19.98 9.54 -11.57
CA TYR A 82 -21.42 9.59 -11.30
C TYR A 82 -22.26 8.94 -12.41
N GLN A 83 -21.88 9.15 -13.68
CA GLN A 83 -22.65 8.65 -14.84
C GLN A 83 -22.52 7.14 -15.12
N ALA A 84 -21.64 6.44 -14.40
CA ALA A 84 -21.45 4.99 -14.54
C ALA A 84 -22.29 4.15 -13.55
N ASN A 85 -22.90 4.77 -12.53
CA ASN A 85 -23.57 4.06 -11.43
C ASN A 85 -25.10 3.88 -11.61
N GLU A 86 -25.71 4.40 -12.69
CA GLU A 86 -27.15 4.21 -12.97
C GLU A 86 -27.47 2.97 -13.83
N SER A 87 -26.48 2.13 -14.18
CA SER A 87 -26.70 1.01 -15.10
C SER A 87 -26.01 -0.32 -14.72
N ASP A 88 -26.11 -0.75 -13.46
CA ASP A 88 -26.38 -2.17 -13.17
C ASP A 88 -27.12 -2.35 -11.83
N GLY A 89 -27.81 -3.48 -11.66
CA GLY A 89 -28.83 -3.69 -10.63
C GLY A 89 -28.36 -4.38 -9.35
N GLY A 90 -28.72 -3.81 -8.21
CA GLY A 90 -29.06 -4.56 -7.00
C GLY A 90 -27.91 -5.16 -6.18
N LEU A 91 -27.28 -4.34 -5.33
CA LEU A 91 -26.53 -4.83 -4.17
C LEU A 91 -27.07 -4.24 -2.85
N SER A 92 -27.01 -5.03 -1.77
CA SER A 92 -27.69 -4.74 -0.50
C SER A 92 -27.17 -3.48 0.19
N LYS A 93 -28.08 -2.70 0.78
CA LYS A 93 -27.76 -1.51 1.61
C LYS A 93 -27.04 -1.92 2.91
N LYS A 94 -25.71 -2.08 2.85
CA LYS A 94 -24.87 -2.09 4.06
C LYS A 94 -25.02 -0.71 4.74
N LYS A 95 -25.26 -0.69 6.06
CA LYS A 95 -25.53 0.56 6.81
C LYS A 95 -24.33 1.50 6.75
N ASP A 96 -24.49 2.66 6.09
CA ASP A 96 -23.61 3.81 6.21
C ASP A 96 -23.54 4.26 7.68
N HIS A 97 -22.50 3.84 8.40
CA HIS A 97 -22.20 4.33 9.73
C HIS A 97 -21.42 5.64 9.60
N LEU A 98 -22.17 6.72 9.36
CA LEU A 98 -21.64 8.07 9.45
C LEU A 98 -21.20 8.35 10.89
N VAL A 99 -19.89 8.25 11.14
CA VAL A 99 -19.27 8.67 12.42
C VAL A 99 -19.54 10.16 12.63
N PRO A 100 -20.29 10.58 13.67
CA PRO A 100 -20.63 11.99 13.86
C PRO A 100 -19.39 12.84 14.18
N GLY A 101 -19.34 14.06 13.62
CA GLY A 101 -18.28 15.04 13.90
C GLY A 101 -17.06 14.97 12.97
N PHE A 102 -17.10 14.17 11.91
CA PHE A 102 -16.18 14.25 10.77
C PHE A 102 -16.93 14.64 9.51
N ASP A 103 -16.30 15.46 8.67
CA ASP A 103 -16.76 15.68 7.29
C ASP A 103 -16.35 14.49 6.40
N LYS A 104 -17.27 14.05 5.53
CA LYS A 104 -17.06 12.89 4.65
C LYS A 104 -16.06 13.20 3.54
N GLU A 105 -16.03 14.44 3.04
CA GLU A 105 -15.13 14.81 1.93
C GLU A 105 -13.68 15.01 2.41
N SER A 106 -13.47 15.49 3.65
CA SER A 106 -12.14 15.70 4.24
C SER A 106 -11.27 14.44 4.37
N CYS A 107 -11.88 13.26 4.51
CA CYS A 107 -11.18 12.00 4.74
C CYS A 107 -12.01 10.79 4.27
N LEU A 108 -11.99 10.54 2.96
CA LEU A 108 -12.75 9.46 2.31
C LEU A 108 -12.41 8.07 2.90
N SER A 109 -11.13 7.84 3.19
CA SER A 109 -10.60 6.58 3.71
C SER A 109 -11.24 6.12 5.02
N ARG A 110 -11.77 7.05 5.84
CA ARG A 110 -12.47 6.72 7.10
C ARG A 110 -13.74 5.90 6.89
N TYR A 111 -14.44 6.14 5.77
CA TYR A 111 -15.71 5.49 5.44
C TYR A 111 -15.48 4.36 4.43
N GLU A 112 -14.64 4.62 3.43
CA GLU A 112 -14.43 3.72 2.29
C GLU A 112 -13.52 2.53 2.60
N ALA A 113 -12.65 2.58 3.63
CA ALA A 113 -11.75 1.48 4.02
C ALA A 113 -12.45 0.10 4.12
N SER A 114 -13.70 0.09 4.58
CA SER A 114 -14.53 -1.11 4.74
C SER A 114 -14.94 -1.79 3.42
N LEU A 115 -14.69 -1.15 2.27
CA LEU A 115 -14.94 -1.68 0.92
C LEU A 115 -13.74 -2.43 0.34
N TYR A 116 -12.52 -2.16 0.84
CA TYR A 116 -11.26 -2.70 0.31
C TYR A 116 -10.70 -3.84 1.17
N ARG A 117 -11.14 -3.93 2.43
CA ARG A 117 -10.76 -4.96 3.40
C ARG A 117 -11.86 -6.01 3.54
N LYS A 118 -11.47 -7.24 3.88
CA LYS A 118 -12.43 -8.27 4.30
C LYS A 118 -13.09 -7.91 5.64
N GLU A 119 -14.30 -8.43 5.83
CA GLU A 119 -15.01 -8.29 7.09
C GLU A 119 -14.26 -9.04 8.20
N SER A 120 -14.08 -8.37 9.35
CA SER A 120 -13.21 -8.88 10.41
C SER A 120 -13.86 -10.05 11.18
N PRO A 121 -13.12 -11.12 11.47
CA PRO A 121 -13.55 -12.10 12.47
C PRO A 121 -13.45 -11.55 13.90
N PHE A 122 -12.72 -10.44 14.11
CA PHE A 122 -12.48 -9.84 15.42
C PHE A 122 -13.52 -8.76 15.73
N LYS A 123 -14.44 -9.07 16.65
CA LYS A 123 -15.43 -8.11 17.15
C LYS A 123 -14.81 -7.23 18.24
N GLN A 124 -14.86 -5.91 18.05
CA GLN A 124 -14.42 -4.93 19.05
C GLN A 124 -15.23 -5.09 20.35
N SER A 125 -14.58 -4.98 21.51
CA SER A 125 -15.28 -4.99 22.80
C SER A 125 -16.07 -3.68 22.99
N SER A 126 -17.25 -3.76 23.62
CA SER A 126 -18.04 -2.59 24.00
C SER A 126 -17.34 -1.74 25.07
N TYR A 127 -16.44 -2.34 25.84
CA TYR A 127 -15.58 -1.63 26.79
C TYR A 127 -14.56 -0.75 26.07
N LEU A 128 -13.88 -1.27 25.04
CA LEU A 128 -12.96 -0.51 24.19
C LEU A 128 -13.68 0.59 23.41
N GLU A 129 -14.90 0.33 22.93
CA GLU A 129 -15.75 1.36 22.32
C GLU A 129 -16.06 2.51 23.31
N SER A 130 -16.46 2.17 24.54
CA SER A 130 -16.69 3.15 25.59
C SER A 130 -15.41 3.92 25.96
N ARG A 131 -14.25 3.25 26.01
CA ARG A 131 -12.95 3.88 26.27
C ARG A 131 -12.58 4.87 25.16
N PHE A 132 -12.72 4.49 23.88
CA PHE A 132 -12.48 5.39 22.75
C PHE A 132 -13.42 6.60 22.75
N ASN A 133 -14.68 6.45 23.15
CA ASN A 133 -15.62 7.56 23.23
C ASN A 133 -15.29 8.51 24.39
N ARG A 134 -14.96 7.97 25.58
CA ARG A 134 -14.44 8.77 26.71
C ARG A 134 -13.14 9.51 26.35
N TYR A 135 -12.25 8.88 25.58
CA TYR A 135 -11.03 9.54 25.10
C TYR A 135 -11.34 10.71 24.16
N GLN A 136 -12.29 10.56 23.23
CA GLN A 136 -12.71 11.68 22.36
C GLN A 136 -13.27 12.86 23.18
N ASP A 137 -14.03 12.60 24.24
CA ASP A 137 -14.54 13.65 25.14
C ASP A 137 -13.46 14.28 26.04
N LEU A 138 -12.42 13.53 26.40
CA LEU A 138 -11.19 14.06 27.02
C LEU A 138 -10.46 14.97 26.04
N HIS A 139 -10.25 14.50 24.82
CA HIS A 139 -9.53 15.21 23.75
C HIS A 139 -10.26 16.50 23.34
N ARG A 140 -11.59 16.49 23.26
CA ARG A 140 -12.41 17.70 23.02
C ARG A 140 -12.32 18.74 24.14
N ARG A 141 -12.05 18.32 25.37
CA ARG A 141 -11.98 19.20 26.56
C ARG A 141 -10.58 19.74 26.83
N CYS A 142 -9.57 18.92 26.58
CA CYS A 142 -8.18 19.15 26.96
C CYS A 142 -7.24 19.31 25.75
N GLY A 143 -7.71 19.12 24.51
CA GLY A 143 -6.88 19.20 23.32
C GLY A 143 -6.32 20.60 23.02
N PRO A 144 -5.46 20.73 22.01
CA PRO A 144 -4.88 22.00 21.58
C PRO A 144 -5.90 23.14 21.45
N PHE A 145 -5.45 24.35 21.78
CA PHE A 145 -6.25 25.59 21.72
C PHE A 145 -7.49 25.65 22.64
N THR A 146 -7.72 24.65 23.50
CA THR A 146 -8.75 24.73 24.55
C THR A 146 -8.29 25.58 25.75
N THR A 147 -9.25 26.11 26.52
CA THR A 147 -8.96 26.87 27.74
C THR A 147 -8.20 26.05 28.79
N PHE A 148 -8.49 24.74 28.89
CA PHE A 148 -7.77 23.83 29.77
C PHE A 148 -6.34 23.55 29.29
N TYR A 149 -6.12 23.44 27.97
CA TYR A 149 -4.78 23.35 27.39
C TYR A 149 -3.94 24.57 27.73
N SER A 150 -4.43 25.79 27.41
CA SER A 150 -3.72 27.04 27.71
C SER A 150 -3.41 27.17 29.21
N SER A 151 -4.38 26.93 30.09
CA SER A 151 -4.16 26.98 31.54
C SER A 151 -3.11 25.97 32.04
N THR A 152 -3.05 24.77 31.45
CA THR A 152 -2.04 23.74 31.85
C THR A 152 -0.66 24.02 31.24
N PHE A 153 -0.61 24.73 30.10
CA PHE A 153 0.60 25.17 29.42
C PHE A 153 1.24 26.40 30.09
N ASP A 154 0.43 27.35 30.56
CA ASP A 154 0.94 28.53 31.26
C ASP A 154 1.53 28.18 32.65
N LYS A 155 0.96 27.20 33.36
CA LYS A 155 1.60 26.62 34.56
C LYS A 155 2.98 26.03 34.27
N LEU A 156 3.13 25.35 33.12
CA LEU A 156 4.42 24.79 32.69
C LEU A 156 5.45 25.90 32.41
N LYS A 157 5.06 27.02 31.80
CA LYS A 157 5.93 28.19 31.61
C LYS A 157 6.39 28.82 32.93
N LEU A 158 5.50 28.87 33.93
CA LEU A 158 5.79 29.42 35.25
C LEU A 158 6.67 28.51 36.13
N GLY A 159 6.94 27.27 35.69
CA GLY A 159 7.68 26.28 36.46
C GLY A 159 6.95 25.80 37.73
N ASP A 160 5.66 26.12 37.85
CA ASP A 160 4.88 25.88 39.06
C ASP A 160 4.61 24.38 39.25
N ARG A 161 5.14 23.85 40.36
CA ARG A 161 4.98 22.46 40.81
C ARG A 161 4.05 22.32 42.01
N SER A 162 3.32 23.38 42.38
CA SER A 162 2.36 23.30 43.48
C SER A 162 1.23 22.32 43.15
N ASP A 163 0.89 21.46 44.10
CA ASP A 163 -0.18 20.45 43.97
C ASP A 163 -1.57 21.11 44.13
N GLY A 164 -1.87 22.00 43.18
CA GLY A 164 -2.93 23.00 43.23
C GLY A 164 -4.25 22.60 42.56
N GLY A 165 -4.58 21.30 42.53
CA GLY A 165 -5.93 20.73 42.33
C GLY A 165 -6.71 21.04 41.03
N THR A 166 -6.26 21.96 40.17
CA THR A 166 -7.13 22.63 39.19
C THR A 166 -6.48 22.79 37.81
N SER A 167 -6.05 21.67 37.23
CA SER A 167 -5.87 21.49 35.78
C SER A 167 -6.11 20.02 35.48
N GLY A 168 -7.38 19.63 35.30
CA GLY A 168 -7.84 18.24 35.16
C GLY A 168 -7.52 17.60 33.81
N CYS A 169 -6.39 17.94 33.23
CA CYS A 169 -5.90 17.50 31.93
C CYS A 169 -4.41 17.17 32.06
N SER A 170 -4.05 15.92 31.76
CA SER A 170 -2.67 15.46 31.68
C SER A 170 -2.36 15.04 30.24
N TYR A 171 -1.09 15.12 29.85
CA TYR A 171 -0.63 15.03 28.47
C TYR A 171 0.52 14.02 28.34
N VAL A 172 0.64 13.44 27.15
CA VAL A 172 1.85 12.78 26.67
C VAL A 172 2.17 13.30 25.27
N ILE A 173 3.33 13.91 25.11
CA ILE A 173 3.85 14.39 23.83
C ILE A 173 4.68 13.25 23.24
N TRP A 174 4.23 12.66 22.15
CA TRP A 174 4.99 11.67 21.38
C TRP A 174 5.95 12.40 20.44
N LEU A 175 7.24 12.08 20.58
CA LEU A 175 8.33 12.53 19.70
C LEU A 175 8.74 11.39 18.78
N HIS A 176 8.91 11.69 17.50
CA HIS A 176 9.50 10.75 16.55
C HIS A 176 11.00 10.54 16.82
N SER A 177 11.44 9.30 16.74
CA SER A 177 12.83 8.86 16.60
C SER A 177 13.13 8.53 15.13
N ASP A 178 14.13 9.16 14.51
CA ASP A 178 14.43 9.06 13.07
C ASP A 178 14.31 7.63 12.51
N GLY A 179 13.32 7.38 11.64
CA GLY A 179 13.01 6.02 11.16
C GLY A 179 11.81 5.93 10.21
N GLU A 180 11.60 4.73 9.68
CA GLU A 180 10.56 4.41 8.68
C GLU A 180 9.13 4.68 9.18
N LEU A 181 8.16 4.83 8.26
CA LEU A 181 6.77 5.09 8.64
C LEU A 181 6.16 3.90 9.41
N GLY A 182 6.56 2.67 9.08
CA GLY A 182 6.22 1.48 9.85
C GLY A 182 6.52 1.66 11.35
N SER A 183 7.77 1.99 11.69
CA SER A 183 8.21 2.15 13.09
C SER A 183 7.50 3.31 13.79
N ARG A 184 7.26 4.43 13.07
CA ARG A 184 6.44 5.55 13.56
C ARG A 184 5.04 5.11 13.99
N MET A 185 4.36 4.37 13.13
CA MET A 185 2.98 3.93 13.38
C MET A 185 2.91 2.94 14.55
N LEU A 186 3.88 2.03 14.67
CA LEU A 186 3.98 1.09 15.79
C LEU A 186 4.15 1.81 17.14
N SER A 187 5.11 2.73 17.24
CA SER A 187 5.37 3.41 18.52
C SER A 187 4.30 4.45 18.86
N LEU A 188 3.69 5.10 17.86
CA LEU A 188 2.56 6.01 18.04
C LEU A 188 1.28 5.29 18.51
N ALA A 189 0.99 4.08 17.99
CA ALA A 189 -0.09 3.25 18.50
C ALA A 189 0.16 2.78 19.94
N SER A 190 1.42 2.47 20.27
CA SER A 190 1.85 2.11 21.63
C SER A 190 1.70 3.30 22.61
N ALA A 191 2.07 4.50 22.17
CA ALA A 191 1.90 5.76 22.91
C ALA A 191 0.42 6.11 23.11
N PHE A 192 -0.44 5.87 22.12
CA PHE A 192 -1.89 6.01 22.27
C PHE A 192 -2.48 5.03 23.27
N LEU A 193 -2.00 3.79 23.33
CA LEU A 193 -2.42 2.84 24.37
C LEU A 193 -1.99 3.30 25.76
N TYR A 194 -0.74 3.77 25.92
CA TYR A 194 -0.28 4.36 27.19
C TYR A 194 -1.13 5.58 27.59
N ALA A 195 -1.49 6.45 26.64
CA ALA A 195 -2.38 7.60 26.86
C ALA A 195 -3.79 7.16 27.30
N LEU A 196 -4.35 6.12 26.67
CA LEU A 196 -5.63 5.52 27.04
C LEU A 196 -5.61 4.94 28.46
N LEU A 197 -4.54 4.24 28.86
CA LEU A 197 -4.38 3.64 30.19
C LEU A 197 -4.18 4.69 31.28
N THR A 198 -3.35 5.72 31.02
CA THR A 198 -3.02 6.79 31.99
C THR A 198 -3.98 7.98 31.96
N ASN A 199 -5.02 7.94 31.13
CA ASN A 199 -6.00 9.02 30.94
C ASN A 199 -5.33 10.37 30.57
N ARG A 200 -4.37 10.31 29.63
CA ARG A 200 -3.65 11.47 29.09
C ARG A 200 -4.12 11.81 27.68
N VAL A 201 -4.01 13.08 27.30
CA VAL A 201 -4.10 13.54 25.90
C VAL A 201 -2.78 13.24 25.20
N LEU A 202 -2.82 12.47 24.12
CA LEU A 202 -1.71 12.29 23.19
C LEU A 202 -1.57 13.52 22.28
N LEU A 203 -0.35 14.07 22.18
CA LEU A 203 0.01 15.12 21.23
C LEU A 203 1.18 14.65 20.35
N VAL A 204 1.10 14.91 19.03
CA VAL A 204 2.06 14.42 18.02
C VAL A 204 2.91 15.58 17.49
N GLU A 205 4.22 15.51 17.68
CA GLU A 205 5.15 16.62 17.40
C GLU A 205 5.30 16.96 15.90
N GLN A 206 5.43 15.95 15.02
CA GLN A 206 5.70 16.18 13.60
C GLN A 206 4.46 16.47 12.75
N GLY A 207 3.74 17.53 13.12
CA GLY A 207 2.46 17.90 12.52
C GLY A 207 2.47 17.96 10.99
N ALA A 208 3.48 18.57 10.38
CA ALA A 208 3.51 18.78 8.92
C ALA A 208 3.64 17.48 8.10
N GLU A 209 4.58 16.58 8.41
CA GLU A 209 4.72 15.32 7.66
C GLU A 209 3.59 14.34 8.00
N MET A 210 3.16 14.30 9.26
CA MET A 210 2.11 13.37 9.70
C MET A 210 0.71 13.78 9.21
N ALA A 211 0.38 15.07 9.14
CA ALA A 211 -0.88 15.56 8.55
C ALA A 211 -0.97 15.33 7.03
N ASP A 212 0.18 15.20 6.36
CA ASP A 212 0.29 14.89 4.94
C ASP A 212 -0.08 13.42 4.64
N LEU A 213 0.08 12.55 5.65
CA LEU A 213 -0.09 11.09 5.58
C LEU A 213 -1.38 10.59 6.23
N PHE A 214 -1.80 11.19 7.35
CA PHE A 214 -2.92 10.76 8.18
C PHE A 214 -3.97 11.86 8.40
N CYS A 215 -5.25 11.48 8.30
CA CYS A 215 -6.35 12.32 8.76
C CYS A 215 -6.38 12.42 10.29
N GLU A 216 -6.91 13.52 10.83
CA GLU A 216 -7.18 13.68 12.27
C GLU A 216 -8.00 12.51 12.85
N PRO A 217 -7.53 11.79 13.89
CA PRO A 217 -8.23 10.60 14.40
C PRO A 217 -9.38 10.90 15.36
N PHE A 218 -9.52 12.15 15.84
CA PHE A 218 -10.51 12.55 16.84
C PHE A 218 -11.39 13.71 16.33
N PRO A 219 -12.74 13.62 16.44
CA PRO A 219 -13.65 14.57 15.77
C PRO A 219 -13.64 15.96 16.41
N CYS A 220 -13.58 16.98 15.55
CA CYS A 220 -13.54 18.41 15.90
C CYS A 220 -12.33 18.84 16.75
N THR A 221 -11.20 18.14 16.67
CA THR A 221 -9.95 18.46 17.39
C THR A 221 -8.72 18.09 16.56
N SER A 222 -7.58 18.72 16.83
CA SER A 222 -6.29 18.25 16.31
C SER A 222 -5.48 17.47 17.35
N TRP A 223 -4.91 16.33 16.97
CA TRP A 223 -3.94 15.58 17.79
C TRP A 223 -2.49 16.08 17.65
N PHE A 224 -2.23 17.05 16.78
CA PHE A 224 -0.88 17.59 16.58
C PHE A 224 -0.50 18.58 17.67
N LEU A 225 0.78 18.60 18.04
CA LEU A 225 1.35 19.59 18.95
C LEU A 225 1.39 20.96 18.24
N PRO A 226 0.87 22.05 18.84
CA PRO A 226 0.97 23.38 18.26
C PRO A 226 2.41 23.83 18.06
N SER A 227 2.66 24.55 16.96
CA SER A 227 3.97 25.12 16.60
C SER A 227 4.54 26.09 17.64
N GLU A 228 3.69 26.61 18.53
CA GLU A 228 4.04 27.56 19.58
C GLU A 228 4.48 26.86 20.89
N PHE A 229 4.53 25.52 20.93
CA PHE A 229 5.01 24.78 22.09
C PHE A 229 6.56 24.73 22.10
N PRO A 230 7.25 25.39 23.06
CA PRO A 230 8.70 25.53 23.02
C PRO A 230 9.40 24.29 23.59
N LEU A 231 9.30 23.16 22.86
CA LEU A 231 9.85 21.86 23.26
C LEU A 231 11.27 21.96 23.78
N ASN A 232 12.15 22.66 23.06
CA ASN A 232 13.58 22.79 23.37
C ASN A 232 13.85 23.61 24.64
N GLU A 233 13.01 24.60 24.95
CA GLU A 233 13.18 25.46 26.13
C GLU A 233 12.64 24.77 27.39
N GLN A 234 11.57 23.97 27.24
CA GLN A 234 10.88 23.31 28.35
C GLN A 234 11.37 21.90 28.66
N GLN A 235 12.36 21.34 27.95
CA GLN A 235 12.88 19.98 28.20
C GLN A 235 13.27 19.73 29.67
N SER A 236 13.81 20.74 30.35
CA SER A 236 14.22 20.66 31.77
C SER A 236 13.06 20.52 32.76
N LEU A 237 11.85 20.91 32.37
CA LEU A 237 10.63 20.83 33.18
C LEU A 237 9.80 19.56 32.87
N LEU A 238 10.04 18.93 31.72
CA LEU A 238 9.28 17.81 31.20
C LEU A 238 9.92 16.47 31.60
N ARG A 239 9.13 15.55 32.18
CA ARG A 239 9.60 14.17 32.40
C ARG A 239 9.76 13.47 31.06
N HIS A 240 10.89 12.79 30.87
CA HIS A 240 11.22 12.06 29.64
C HIS A 240 11.09 10.55 29.86
N LEU A 241 10.11 9.94 29.19
CA LEU A 241 10.00 8.49 29.01
C LEU A 241 10.66 8.13 27.67
N VAL A 242 11.93 7.75 27.72
CA VAL A 242 12.65 7.22 26.55
C VAL A 242 12.54 5.70 26.60
N LEU A 243 11.77 5.14 25.68
CA LEU A 243 11.50 3.70 25.57
C LEU A 243 12.28 3.12 24.39
N ASP A 244 13.53 2.74 24.68
CA ASP A 244 14.28 1.85 23.81
C ASP A 244 13.72 0.42 23.93
N SER A 245 13.92 -0.35 22.88
CA SER A 245 13.69 -1.78 22.73
C SER A 245 14.05 -2.66 23.93
N SER A 246 15.02 -2.29 24.77
CA SER A 246 15.45 -3.04 25.96
C SER A 246 14.63 -2.77 27.24
N ASP A 247 13.82 -1.71 27.27
CA ASP A 247 13.58 -0.97 28.51
C ASP A 247 12.31 -1.38 29.29
N GLN A 248 11.97 -2.68 29.28
CA GLN A 248 10.83 -3.25 30.02
C GLN A 248 10.87 -2.91 31.53
N GLN A 249 12.06 -3.03 32.15
CA GLN A 249 12.28 -2.71 33.58
C GLN A 249 12.22 -1.20 33.91
N LYS A 250 12.42 -0.35 32.90
CA LYS A 250 12.34 1.12 33.02
C LYS A 250 10.87 1.55 33.02
N LEU A 251 10.03 0.92 32.19
CA LEU A 251 8.62 1.24 32.09
C LEU A 251 7.84 0.90 33.37
N GLU A 252 8.19 -0.18 34.08
CA GLU A 252 7.58 -0.48 35.40
C GLU A 252 7.87 0.61 36.45
N SER A 253 9.14 1.06 36.55
CA SER A 253 9.53 2.13 37.48
C SER A 253 9.05 3.53 37.07
N GLN A 254 8.65 3.71 35.81
CA GLN A 254 8.17 4.98 35.25
C GLN A 254 6.64 5.04 35.01
N ALA A 255 5.93 3.91 35.10
CA ALA A 255 4.46 3.87 35.05
C ALA A 255 3.79 4.65 36.20
N LEU A 256 4.54 4.95 37.26
CA LEU A 256 4.08 5.70 38.43
C LEU A 256 4.07 7.24 38.23
N PHE A 257 4.37 7.77 37.04
CA PHE A 257 4.34 9.22 36.75
C PHE A 257 2.92 9.84 36.68
N ASN A 258 1.98 9.40 37.52
CA ASN A 258 0.62 9.98 37.61
C ASN A 258 0.64 11.45 38.06
N GLU A 259 1.64 11.86 38.86
CA GLU A 259 1.73 13.19 39.46
C GLU A 259 2.08 14.32 38.47
N THR A 260 2.73 14.03 37.35
CA THR A 260 3.19 15.09 36.42
C THR A 260 2.21 15.33 35.27
N PRO A 261 1.69 16.56 35.07
CA PRO A 261 0.70 16.85 34.05
C PRO A 261 1.27 16.71 32.63
N TRP A 262 2.55 17.00 32.41
CA TRP A 262 3.22 16.86 31.12
C TRP A 262 4.27 15.76 31.12
N LEU A 263 4.29 14.96 30.05
CA LEU A 263 5.24 13.87 29.81
C LEU A 263 5.72 13.95 28.36
N ILE A 264 7.03 13.90 28.12
CA ILE A 264 7.61 13.59 26.81
C ILE A 264 7.78 12.08 26.71
N MET A 265 7.39 11.50 25.59
CA MET A 265 7.64 10.12 25.22
C MET A 265 8.41 10.06 23.91
N ARG A 266 9.59 9.43 23.92
CA ARG A 266 10.31 9.01 22.70
C ARG A 266 10.31 7.48 22.69
N ALA A 267 9.87 6.89 21.60
CA ALA A 267 9.77 5.45 21.48
C ALA A 267 9.98 5.02 20.02
N ASP A 268 10.84 4.01 19.84
CA ASP A 268 11.45 3.71 18.56
C ASP A 268 10.84 2.44 17.91
N GLY A 269 9.94 1.75 18.63
CA GLY A 269 9.24 0.54 18.18
C GLY A 269 7.98 0.19 18.99
N TYR A 270 7.48 -1.04 18.83
CA TYR A 270 6.21 -1.50 19.41
C TYR A 270 6.33 -1.99 20.86
N PHE A 271 6.08 -1.12 21.84
CA PHE A 271 6.25 -1.43 23.27
C PHE A 271 4.97 -1.93 23.98
N VAL A 272 3.87 -2.19 23.26
CA VAL A 272 2.63 -2.75 23.83
C VAL A 272 2.83 -4.05 24.64
N PRO A 273 3.66 -5.03 24.23
CA PRO A 273 3.91 -6.23 25.04
C PRO A 273 4.45 -5.92 26.44
N SER A 274 5.25 -4.86 26.57
CA SER A 274 5.74 -4.38 27.86
C SER A 274 4.63 -3.80 28.74
N LEU A 275 3.61 -3.13 28.16
CA LEU A 275 2.44 -2.64 28.91
C LEU A 275 1.63 -3.78 29.54
N PHE A 276 1.54 -4.94 28.88
CA PHE A 276 0.91 -6.15 29.43
C PHE A 276 1.70 -6.82 30.56
N SER A 277 2.95 -6.42 30.79
CA SER A 277 3.74 -6.89 31.96
C SER A 277 3.40 -6.12 33.24
N ILE A 278 2.77 -4.95 33.12
CA ILE A 278 2.56 -4.02 34.22
C ILE A 278 1.26 -4.36 34.95
N SER A 279 1.37 -4.86 36.17
CA SER A 279 0.24 -5.32 37.00
C SER A 279 -0.85 -4.27 37.25
N SER A 280 -0.52 -2.98 37.23
CA SER A 280 -1.50 -1.89 37.35
C SER A 280 -2.33 -1.66 36.08
N PHE A 281 -1.89 -2.15 34.92
CA PHE A 281 -2.61 -2.04 33.64
C PHE A 281 -3.30 -3.34 33.22
N GLU A 282 -2.85 -4.50 33.72
CA GLU A 282 -3.37 -5.84 33.38
C GLU A 282 -4.91 -5.90 33.36
N GLN A 283 -5.56 -5.52 34.46
CA GLN A 283 -7.03 -5.57 34.56
C GLN A 283 -7.77 -4.60 33.63
N GLU A 284 -7.15 -3.53 33.14
CA GLU A 284 -7.77 -2.62 32.16
C GLU A 284 -7.54 -3.16 30.74
N LEU A 285 -6.32 -3.63 30.46
CA LEU A 285 -5.94 -4.24 29.19
C LEU A 285 -6.79 -5.47 28.84
N GLU A 286 -7.11 -6.34 29.81
CA GLU A 286 -7.98 -7.51 29.55
C GLU A 286 -9.45 -7.13 29.26
N LYS A 287 -9.94 -6.01 29.82
CA LYS A 287 -11.29 -5.49 29.51
C LYS A 287 -11.33 -4.83 28.13
N LEU A 288 -10.28 -4.10 27.77
CA LEU A 288 -10.12 -3.48 26.45
C LEU A 288 -9.98 -4.54 25.36
N PHE A 289 -9.05 -5.49 25.56
CA PHE A 289 -8.65 -6.51 24.58
C PHE A 289 -8.75 -7.94 25.13
N PRO A 290 -9.98 -8.51 25.22
CA PRO A 290 -10.18 -9.91 25.62
C PRO A 290 -9.43 -10.92 24.75
N VAL A 291 -9.15 -10.56 23.49
CA VAL A 291 -8.23 -11.27 22.61
C VAL A 291 -6.94 -10.45 22.54
N LYS A 292 -5.90 -10.88 23.27
CA LYS A 292 -4.63 -10.14 23.40
C LYS A 292 -3.86 -9.96 22.08
N GLU A 293 -4.26 -10.66 21.01
CA GLU A 293 -3.73 -10.47 19.65
C GLU A 293 -4.49 -9.47 18.75
N THR A 294 -5.31 -8.58 19.33
CA THR A 294 -6.13 -7.60 18.58
C THR A 294 -5.84 -6.13 18.91
N VAL A 295 -4.74 -5.87 19.62
CA VAL A 295 -4.40 -4.57 20.20
C VAL A 295 -4.00 -3.58 19.10
N PHE A 296 -2.98 -3.89 18.30
CA PHE A 296 -2.60 -3.05 17.17
C PHE A 296 -3.71 -3.01 16.11
N TYR A 297 -4.45 -4.11 15.94
CA TYR A 297 -5.57 -4.19 15.00
C TYR A 297 -6.62 -3.09 15.27
N PHE A 298 -7.15 -2.99 16.50
CA PHE A 298 -8.16 -1.98 16.82
C PHE A 298 -7.58 -0.57 17.00
N LEU A 299 -6.38 -0.43 17.55
CA LEU A 299 -5.73 0.89 17.71
C LEU A 299 -5.35 1.49 16.35
N GLY A 300 -4.72 0.70 15.47
CA GLY A 300 -4.31 1.13 14.15
C GLY A 300 -5.49 1.48 13.25
N GLN A 301 -6.61 0.74 13.34
CA GLN A 301 -7.85 1.10 12.62
C GLN A 301 -8.58 2.32 13.18
N ARG A 302 -8.29 2.73 14.42
CA ARG A 302 -8.79 3.98 15.03
C ARG A 302 -7.93 5.20 14.68
N LEU A 303 -6.61 5.04 14.58
CA LEU A 303 -5.68 6.13 14.33
C LEU A 303 -5.41 6.37 12.84
N PHE A 304 -5.12 5.32 12.08
CA PHE A 304 -4.39 5.45 10.81
C PHE A 304 -5.32 5.42 9.59
N HIS A 305 -5.96 6.57 9.34
CA HIS A 305 -6.72 6.83 8.13
C HIS A 305 -5.85 7.61 7.12
N PRO A 306 -5.53 7.06 5.93
CA PRO A 306 -4.78 7.79 4.89
C PRO A 306 -5.48 9.08 4.47
N THR A 307 -4.74 10.17 4.28
CA THR A 307 -5.25 11.39 3.62
C THR A 307 -5.80 11.10 2.22
N ASN A 308 -6.68 11.95 1.70
CA ASN A 308 -7.24 11.77 0.35
C ASN A 308 -6.17 11.65 -0.76
N VAL A 309 -4.99 12.24 -0.57
CA VAL A 309 -3.85 12.12 -1.50
C VAL A 309 -3.33 10.68 -1.54
N VAL A 310 -3.03 10.09 -0.38
CA VAL A 310 -2.56 8.70 -0.27
C VAL A 310 -3.70 7.71 -0.59
N TRP A 311 -4.92 8.00 -0.15
CA TRP A 311 -6.10 7.21 -0.47
C TRP A 311 -6.32 7.10 -1.98
N GLY A 312 -6.13 8.19 -2.73
CA GLY A 312 -6.15 8.16 -4.18
C GLY A 312 -5.10 7.24 -4.82
N LEU A 313 -3.91 7.09 -4.21
CA LEU A 313 -2.90 6.13 -4.69
C LEU A 313 -3.35 4.69 -4.46
N ILE A 314 -3.81 4.40 -3.24
CA ILE A 314 -4.30 3.07 -2.81
C ILE A 314 -5.48 2.62 -3.68
N THR A 315 -6.53 3.43 -3.79
CA THR A 315 -7.78 3.04 -4.46
C THR A 315 -7.60 2.87 -5.96
N ARG A 316 -6.85 3.75 -6.63
CA ARG A 316 -6.52 3.61 -8.06
C ARG A 316 -5.75 2.34 -8.34
N TYR A 317 -4.72 2.02 -7.53
CA TYR A 317 -3.94 0.79 -7.72
C TYR A 317 -4.79 -0.45 -7.45
N TYR A 318 -5.55 -0.47 -6.35
CA TYR A 318 -6.42 -1.60 -6.00
C TYR A 318 -7.46 -1.87 -7.10
N HIS A 319 -8.17 -0.85 -7.59
CA HIS A 319 -9.17 -1.03 -8.65
C HIS A 319 -8.58 -1.45 -10.00
N ALA A 320 -7.38 -0.96 -10.35
CA ALA A 320 -6.71 -1.32 -11.60
C ALA A 320 -6.18 -2.77 -11.60
N TYR A 321 -5.65 -3.27 -10.48
CA TYR A 321 -4.83 -4.48 -10.45
C TYR A 321 -5.34 -5.60 -9.51
N LEU A 322 -6.07 -5.29 -8.44
CA LEU A 322 -6.33 -6.23 -7.32
C LEU A 322 -7.83 -6.52 -7.07
N ALA A 323 -8.72 -5.59 -7.41
CA ALA A 323 -10.14 -5.67 -7.07
C ALA A 323 -10.88 -6.82 -7.77
N ARG A 324 -10.48 -7.17 -9.00
CA ARG A 324 -11.15 -8.18 -9.83
C ARG A 324 -10.79 -9.63 -9.49
N ALA A 325 -9.81 -9.87 -8.63
CA ALA A 325 -9.36 -11.21 -8.30
C ALA A 325 -10.24 -11.88 -7.22
N ASP A 326 -10.44 -13.19 -7.33
CA ASP A 326 -11.11 -13.98 -6.28
C ASP A 326 -10.25 -14.07 -5.01
N LYS A 327 -8.91 -14.14 -5.16
CA LYS A 327 -7.93 -14.21 -4.07
C LYS A 327 -6.76 -13.24 -4.33
N ARG A 328 -6.57 -12.27 -3.43
CA ARG A 328 -5.41 -11.36 -3.36
C ARG A 328 -4.31 -11.96 -2.47
N ILE A 329 -3.07 -11.93 -2.91
CA ILE A 329 -1.92 -12.49 -2.20
C ILE A 329 -0.85 -11.41 -2.10
N GLY A 330 -0.57 -10.95 -0.88
CA GLY A 330 0.55 -10.05 -0.62
C GLY A 330 1.83 -10.86 -0.48
N ILE A 331 2.91 -10.41 -1.11
CA ILE A 331 4.27 -10.91 -0.86
C ILE A 331 5.14 -9.69 -0.58
N HIS A 332 5.74 -9.62 0.60
CA HIS A 332 6.76 -8.64 0.92
C HIS A 332 8.13 -9.30 1.00
N ILE A 333 9.11 -8.71 0.31
CA ILE A 333 10.46 -9.25 0.12
C ILE A 333 11.48 -8.22 0.61
N GLU A 334 11.82 -8.35 1.89
CA GLU A 334 12.88 -7.63 2.60
C GLU A 334 14.17 -8.45 2.53
N VAL A 335 15.23 -7.90 1.95
CA VAL A 335 16.50 -8.60 1.68
C VAL A 335 17.67 -7.62 1.62
N SER A 336 18.70 -7.84 2.44
CA SER A 336 20.01 -7.18 2.33
C SER A 336 20.87 -7.81 1.23
N ASP A 337 21.46 -7.01 0.34
CA ASP A 337 22.44 -7.33 -0.71
C ASP A 337 22.66 -8.84 -0.99
N ALA A 338 21.71 -9.45 -1.69
CA ALA A 338 21.73 -10.87 -2.02
C ALA A 338 22.65 -11.19 -3.21
N SER A 339 23.41 -12.28 -3.10
CA SER A 339 24.02 -12.93 -4.27
C SER A 339 22.94 -13.55 -5.18
N ASN A 340 23.28 -13.81 -6.44
CA ASN A 340 22.38 -14.49 -7.39
C ASN A 340 21.85 -15.83 -6.83
N ASP A 341 22.70 -16.58 -6.12
CA ASP A 341 22.34 -17.87 -5.50
C ASP A 341 21.40 -17.72 -4.30
N GLN A 342 21.44 -16.57 -3.60
CA GLN A 342 20.48 -16.24 -2.54
C GLN A 342 19.15 -15.78 -3.16
N PHE A 343 19.20 -14.94 -4.20
CA PHE A 343 18.04 -14.50 -4.97
C PHE A 343 17.25 -15.69 -5.55
N GLN A 344 17.91 -16.61 -6.25
CA GLN A 344 17.26 -17.78 -6.85
C GLN A 344 16.60 -18.68 -5.81
N ARG A 345 17.35 -19.06 -4.74
CA ARG A 345 16.80 -19.87 -3.65
C ARG A 345 15.59 -19.20 -2.98
N LEU A 346 15.57 -17.88 -2.85
CA LEU A 346 14.44 -17.17 -2.27
C LEU A 346 13.20 -17.18 -3.19
N VAL A 347 13.38 -17.03 -4.51
CA VAL A 347 12.29 -17.21 -5.49
C VAL A 347 11.73 -18.64 -5.41
N GLU A 348 12.60 -19.65 -5.36
CA GLU A 348 12.19 -21.05 -5.20
C GLU A 348 11.46 -21.30 -3.88
N GLN A 349 11.96 -20.75 -2.77
CA GLN A 349 11.33 -20.86 -1.44
C GLN A 349 9.95 -20.18 -1.39
N ILE A 350 9.79 -19.01 -2.04
CA ILE A 350 8.50 -18.33 -2.19
C ILE A 350 7.51 -19.20 -2.96
N LEU A 351 7.92 -19.73 -4.13
CA LEU A 351 7.06 -20.58 -4.96
C LEU A 351 6.69 -21.89 -4.24
N ALA A 352 7.67 -22.56 -3.62
CA ALA A 352 7.47 -23.82 -2.91
C ALA A 352 6.58 -23.67 -1.66
N CYS A 353 6.77 -22.62 -0.86
CA CYS A 353 5.85 -22.22 0.20
C CYS A 353 4.43 -21.96 -0.34
N GLY A 354 4.34 -21.19 -1.43
CA GLY A 354 3.08 -20.78 -2.05
C GLY A 354 2.26 -21.95 -2.56
N VAL A 355 2.89 -22.93 -3.22
CA VAL A 355 2.24 -24.16 -3.72
C VAL A 355 1.87 -25.09 -2.56
N ARG A 356 2.80 -25.36 -1.63
CA ARG A 356 2.59 -26.27 -0.48
C ARG A 356 1.42 -25.88 0.44
N HIS A 357 1.04 -24.61 0.45
CA HIS A 357 -0.07 -24.08 1.26
C HIS A 357 -1.24 -23.53 0.42
N GLU A 358 -1.39 -23.97 -0.84
CA GLU A 358 -2.50 -23.62 -1.75
C GLU A 358 -2.71 -22.11 -1.94
N LEU A 359 -1.64 -21.33 -1.76
CA LEU A 359 -1.64 -19.89 -1.99
C LEU A 359 -1.53 -19.64 -3.49
N LEU A 360 -0.43 -20.11 -4.07
CA LEU A 360 -0.11 -20.07 -5.48
C LEU A 360 -0.43 -21.44 -6.13
N PRO A 361 -0.84 -21.50 -7.41
CA PRO A 361 -1.02 -22.75 -8.13
C PRO A 361 0.32 -23.36 -8.55
N GLU A 362 0.36 -24.67 -8.71
CA GLU A 362 1.46 -25.39 -9.37
C GLU A 362 1.42 -25.13 -10.90
N VAL A 363 2.58 -25.22 -11.56
CA VAL A 363 2.74 -25.00 -13.01
C VAL A 363 3.34 -26.21 -13.71
N ASP A 364 2.79 -26.55 -14.88
CA ASP A 364 3.34 -27.56 -15.78
C ASP A 364 4.48 -26.95 -16.62
N LYS A 365 5.72 -27.22 -16.19
CA LYS A 365 6.94 -26.81 -16.90
C LYS A 365 7.21 -27.61 -18.17
N GLU A 366 6.65 -28.82 -18.29
CA GLU A 366 6.84 -29.70 -19.43
C GLU A 366 5.82 -29.42 -20.55
N ARG A 367 4.83 -28.56 -20.29
CA ARG A 367 3.79 -28.08 -21.21
C ARG A 367 3.01 -29.23 -21.88
N HIS A 368 2.80 -30.31 -21.12
CA HIS A 368 2.01 -31.46 -21.53
C HIS A 368 0.50 -31.18 -21.51
N LEU A 369 0.05 -30.17 -20.73
CA LEU A 369 -1.35 -29.76 -20.65
C LEU A 369 -1.76 -28.82 -21.81
N PRO A 370 -2.75 -29.19 -22.65
CA PRO A 370 -3.31 -28.27 -23.64
C PRO A 370 -4.12 -27.17 -22.95
N SER A 371 -3.62 -25.93 -23.02
CA SER A 371 -4.14 -24.74 -22.33
C SER A 371 -5.64 -24.43 -22.52
N SER A 372 -6.30 -25.03 -23.51
CA SER A 372 -7.74 -24.85 -23.75
C SER A 372 -8.65 -25.79 -22.94
N GLN A 373 -8.11 -26.84 -22.30
CA GLN A 373 -8.92 -27.88 -21.64
C GLN A 373 -9.13 -27.67 -20.14
N VAL A 374 -8.33 -26.81 -19.48
CA VAL A 374 -8.42 -26.53 -18.05
C VAL A 374 -8.59 -25.03 -17.82
N ILE A 375 -9.79 -24.50 -18.09
CA ILE A 375 -10.13 -23.09 -17.83
C ILE A 375 -10.88 -23.01 -16.50
N SER A 376 -10.14 -22.79 -15.40
CA SER A 376 -10.78 -22.39 -14.14
C SER A 376 -11.25 -20.94 -14.24
N ARG A 377 -12.42 -20.65 -13.68
CA ARG A 377 -12.90 -19.26 -13.54
C ARG A 377 -12.28 -18.53 -12.34
N LYS A 378 -11.51 -19.22 -11.50
CA LYS A 378 -10.85 -18.62 -10.34
C LYS A 378 -9.60 -17.86 -10.75
N SER A 379 -9.46 -16.67 -10.18
CA SER A 379 -8.40 -15.70 -10.46
C SER A 379 -7.64 -15.30 -9.19
N LYS A 380 -6.32 -15.21 -9.32
CA LYS A 380 -5.38 -14.83 -8.25
C LYS A 380 -4.62 -13.56 -8.66
N ALA A 381 -4.55 -12.58 -7.78
CA ALA A 381 -3.70 -11.40 -7.95
C ALA A 381 -2.63 -11.35 -6.85
N VAL A 382 -1.37 -11.40 -7.27
CA VAL A 382 -0.21 -11.31 -6.38
C VAL A 382 0.30 -9.86 -6.39
N PHE A 383 0.39 -9.24 -5.22
CA PHE A 383 0.98 -7.92 -5.02
C PHE A 383 2.37 -8.08 -4.39
N ILE A 384 3.41 -7.61 -5.08
CA ILE A 384 4.80 -7.71 -4.61
C ILE A 384 5.31 -6.33 -4.18
N SER A 385 5.70 -6.24 -2.91
CA SER A 385 6.45 -5.14 -2.30
C SER A 385 7.88 -5.62 -2.02
N SER A 386 8.89 -4.78 -2.29
CA SER A 386 10.29 -5.10 -2.02
C SER A 386 11.14 -3.85 -1.87
N SER A 387 12.03 -3.86 -0.87
CA SER A 387 12.88 -2.74 -0.48
C SER A 387 14.04 -2.50 -1.46
N SER A 388 14.80 -3.54 -1.80
CA SER A 388 16.15 -3.42 -2.38
C SER A 388 16.28 -3.88 -3.84
N SER A 389 15.73 -5.04 -4.20
CA SER A 389 16.12 -5.77 -5.41
C SER A 389 15.10 -5.68 -6.57
N PRO A 390 15.49 -5.20 -7.76
CA PRO A 390 14.76 -5.47 -9.00
C PRO A 390 15.03 -6.91 -9.47
N GLY A 391 14.00 -7.64 -9.87
CA GLY A 391 14.11 -9.03 -10.31
C GLY A 391 13.06 -9.96 -9.69
N TYR A 392 12.75 -9.84 -8.39
CA TYR A 392 11.81 -10.78 -7.74
C TYR A 392 10.41 -10.76 -8.35
N PHE A 393 9.93 -9.57 -8.74
CA PHE A 393 8.66 -9.41 -9.44
C PHE A 393 8.71 -10.04 -10.83
N GLU A 394 9.78 -9.78 -11.57
CA GLU A 394 10.02 -10.31 -12.91
C GLU A 394 10.05 -11.84 -12.88
N SER A 395 10.90 -12.45 -12.05
CA SER A 395 11.02 -13.91 -11.94
C SER A 395 9.72 -14.61 -11.51
N ILE A 396 8.98 -14.07 -10.54
CA ILE A 396 7.70 -14.67 -10.10
C ILE A 396 6.62 -14.49 -11.18
N ARG A 397 6.58 -13.34 -11.86
CA ARG A 397 5.67 -13.11 -13.01
C ARG A 397 5.97 -14.09 -14.14
N ASP A 398 7.23 -14.24 -14.51
CA ASP A 398 7.62 -14.96 -15.72
C ASP A 398 7.41 -16.48 -15.57
N VAL A 399 7.58 -17.04 -14.37
CA VAL A 399 7.16 -18.42 -14.06
C VAL A 399 5.69 -18.68 -14.39
N TYR A 400 4.78 -17.76 -14.04
CA TYR A 400 3.34 -17.89 -14.30
C TYR A 400 2.89 -17.38 -15.68
N TRP A 401 3.78 -16.71 -16.43
CA TRP A 401 3.54 -16.29 -17.80
C TRP A 401 3.97 -17.34 -18.82
N GLU A 402 5.09 -18.03 -18.56
CA GLU A 402 5.68 -19.01 -19.47
C GLU A 402 5.15 -20.44 -19.31
N ASN A 403 4.45 -20.75 -18.21
CA ASN A 403 4.03 -22.11 -17.86
C ASN A 403 2.54 -22.13 -17.44
N PRO A 404 1.71 -23.02 -18.03
CA PRO A 404 0.30 -23.13 -17.64
C PRO A 404 0.15 -23.67 -16.22
N THR A 405 -0.90 -23.23 -15.52
CA THR A 405 -1.21 -23.70 -14.16
C THR A 405 -1.93 -25.06 -14.20
N VAL A 406 -1.51 -26.00 -13.36
CA VAL A 406 -2.08 -27.36 -13.31
C VAL A 406 -3.57 -27.33 -12.93
N THR A 407 -3.97 -26.37 -12.11
CA THR A 407 -5.37 -26.12 -11.71
C THR A 407 -6.18 -25.29 -12.71
N GLY A 408 -5.55 -24.78 -13.77
CA GLY A 408 -6.16 -23.83 -14.70
C GLY A 408 -6.53 -22.47 -14.11
N GLU A 409 -6.10 -22.16 -12.88
CA GLU A 409 -6.34 -20.88 -12.23
C GLU A 409 -5.53 -19.77 -12.92
N ILE A 410 -6.19 -18.65 -13.20
CA ILE A 410 -5.54 -17.48 -13.82
C ILE A 410 -4.80 -16.72 -12.72
N LEU A 411 -3.48 -16.58 -12.85
CA LEU A 411 -2.67 -15.79 -11.92
C LEU A 411 -2.11 -14.54 -12.61
N SER A 412 -2.16 -13.42 -11.90
CA SER A 412 -1.55 -12.15 -12.31
C SER A 412 -0.63 -11.62 -11.20
N VAL A 413 0.53 -11.08 -11.57
CA VAL A 413 1.52 -10.55 -10.64
C VAL A 413 1.69 -9.06 -10.88
N HIS A 414 1.69 -8.26 -9.82
CA HIS A 414 1.70 -6.79 -9.87
C HIS A 414 2.72 -6.19 -8.89
N ARG A 415 3.42 -5.14 -9.32
CA ARG A 415 4.41 -4.38 -8.55
C ARG A 415 4.18 -2.87 -8.73
N PRO A 416 4.35 -2.02 -7.70
CA PRO A 416 4.35 -0.56 -7.87
C PRO A 416 5.45 -0.08 -8.82
N SER A 417 5.15 0.90 -9.68
CA SER A 417 6.14 1.45 -10.61
C SER A 417 7.17 2.30 -9.86
N ARG A 418 8.40 1.80 -9.77
CA ARG A 418 9.53 2.44 -9.08
C ARG A 418 10.22 3.45 -10.00
N LYS A 419 9.50 4.51 -10.42
CA LYS A 419 10.12 5.66 -11.09
C LYS A 419 10.93 6.49 -10.10
N GLU A 420 12.13 6.89 -10.51
CA GLU A 420 12.92 7.90 -9.81
C GLU A 420 12.28 9.27 -10.01
N TYR A 421 11.53 9.75 -9.02
CA TYR A 421 11.03 11.12 -9.00
C TYR A 421 12.08 12.05 -8.41
N GLN A 422 12.29 13.20 -9.04
CA GLN A 422 13.35 14.15 -8.67
C GLN A 422 13.10 14.77 -7.29
N LYS A 423 13.90 14.37 -6.30
CA LYS A 423 14.39 15.14 -5.13
C LYS A 423 13.47 16.07 -4.31
N THR A 424 12.16 16.07 -4.48
CA THR A 424 11.17 16.72 -3.57
C THR A 424 10.90 15.81 -2.35
N GLN A 425 11.97 15.39 -1.68
CA GLN A 425 12.20 13.94 -1.61
C GLN A 425 11.37 13.16 -0.55
N ARG A 426 11.28 13.63 0.70
CA ARG A 426 10.82 12.79 1.83
C ARG A 426 9.33 12.46 1.82
N ASN A 427 8.44 13.44 1.66
CA ASN A 427 6.99 13.21 1.76
C ASN A 427 6.50 12.16 0.73
N MET A 428 7.10 12.11 -0.46
CA MET A 428 6.74 11.14 -1.49
C MET A 428 7.17 9.70 -1.14
N GLU A 429 8.28 9.54 -0.41
CA GLU A 429 8.74 8.24 0.09
C GLU A 429 7.76 7.71 1.15
N SER A 430 7.41 8.52 2.16
CA SER A 430 6.44 8.13 3.19
C SER A 430 5.02 7.90 2.65
N ARG A 431 4.55 8.72 1.69
CA ARG A 431 3.25 8.50 1.00
C ARG A 431 3.24 7.19 0.21
N ARG A 432 4.38 6.77 -0.37
CA ARG A 432 4.52 5.48 -1.06
C ARG A 432 4.57 4.32 -0.06
N GLU A 433 5.36 4.42 1.01
CA GLU A 433 5.43 3.41 2.07
C GLU A 433 4.04 3.13 2.62
N TRP A 434 3.27 4.18 2.95
CA TRP A 434 1.90 4.08 3.42
C TRP A 434 0.96 3.40 2.40
N THR A 435 1.17 3.65 1.10
CA THR A 435 0.43 2.99 0.02
C THR A 435 0.74 1.49 -0.04
N GLU A 436 2.01 1.09 0.06
CA GLU A 436 2.41 -0.34 0.03
C GLU A 436 1.94 -1.10 1.28
N ILE A 437 2.07 -0.50 2.47
CA ILE A 437 1.50 -1.02 3.73
C ILE A 437 -0.01 -1.28 3.57
N TYR A 438 -0.76 -0.31 3.05
CA TYR A 438 -2.21 -0.43 2.95
C TYR A 438 -2.62 -1.50 1.92
N LEU A 439 -1.95 -1.56 0.76
CA LEU A 439 -2.21 -2.59 -0.26
C LEU A 439 -1.90 -4.00 0.26
N LEU A 440 -0.80 -4.19 0.99
CA LEU A 440 -0.51 -5.44 1.70
C LEU A 440 -1.63 -5.78 2.72
N SER A 441 -2.11 -4.81 3.49
CA SER A 441 -3.21 -4.98 4.47
C SER A 441 -4.56 -5.37 3.85
N CYS A 442 -4.74 -5.19 2.53
CA CYS A 442 -5.94 -5.58 1.78
C CYS A 442 -5.82 -6.96 1.11
N SER A 443 -4.76 -7.72 1.42
CA SER A 443 -4.54 -9.07 0.88
C SER A 443 -5.35 -10.12 1.63
N ASP A 444 -5.73 -11.20 0.94
CA ASP A 444 -6.46 -12.32 1.55
C ASP A 444 -5.52 -13.30 2.27
N VAL A 445 -4.26 -13.36 1.84
CA VAL A 445 -3.13 -14.01 2.52
C VAL A 445 -1.89 -13.14 2.30
N LEU A 446 -0.96 -13.12 3.26
CA LEU A 446 0.30 -12.41 3.20
C LEU A 446 1.48 -13.38 3.41
N MET A 447 2.52 -13.24 2.60
CA MET A 447 3.81 -13.94 2.69
C MET A 447 4.92 -12.91 2.93
N VAL A 448 5.86 -13.23 3.81
CA VAL A 448 6.89 -12.28 4.29
C VAL A 448 8.24 -12.99 4.44
N THR A 449 9.33 -12.31 4.10
CA THR A 449 10.69 -12.81 4.36
C THR A 449 11.10 -12.58 5.82
N SER A 450 12.09 -13.34 6.28
CA SER A 450 12.68 -13.20 7.62
C SER A 450 14.13 -12.68 7.50
N PRO A 451 14.52 -11.60 8.22
CA PRO A 451 13.67 -10.72 9.03
C PRO A 451 12.75 -9.85 8.17
N TRP A 452 11.62 -9.41 8.73
CA TRP A 452 10.72 -8.45 8.09
C TRP A 452 10.86 -7.04 8.69
N SER A 453 10.58 -6.02 7.87
CA SER A 453 10.56 -4.60 8.28
C SER A 453 9.28 -4.23 9.04
N SER A 454 9.31 -3.11 9.78
CA SER A 454 8.13 -2.61 10.53
C SER A 454 6.96 -2.22 9.62
N LEU A 455 7.25 -1.90 8.34
CA LEU A 455 6.30 -1.80 7.23
C LEU A 455 5.37 -3.03 7.19
N VAL A 456 5.93 -4.24 7.26
CA VAL A 456 5.18 -5.51 7.26
C VAL A 456 4.33 -5.64 8.53
N GLU A 457 4.90 -5.31 9.69
CA GLU A 457 4.24 -5.40 10.99
C GLU A 457 2.95 -4.56 11.03
N VAL A 458 3.02 -3.33 10.52
CA VAL A 458 1.84 -2.48 10.36
C VAL A 458 0.86 -3.08 9.35
N ALA A 459 1.33 -3.60 8.22
CA ALA A 459 0.45 -4.13 7.17
C ALA A 459 -0.37 -5.34 7.63
N HIS A 460 0.27 -6.33 8.27
CA HIS A 460 -0.45 -7.53 8.73
C HIS A 460 -1.33 -7.22 9.96
N GLY A 461 -0.86 -6.35 10.86
CA GLY A 461 -1.64 -5.89 12.01
C GLY A 461 -2.88 -5.07 11.62
N LEU A 462 -2.80 -4.19 10.61
CA LEU A 462 -3.97 -3.44 10.11
C LEU A 462 -4.98 -4.32 9.35
N GLY A 463 -4.49 -5.32 8.60
CA GLY A 463 -5.31 -6.25 7.83
C GLY A 463 -5.94 -7.37 8.66
N GLY A 464 -5.43 -7.63 9.86
CA GLY A 464 -5.83 -8.77 10.68
C GLY A 464 -5.26 -10.10 10.20
N LEU A 465 -4.04 -10.06 9.63
CA LEU A 465 -3.42 -11.18 8.92
C LEU A 465 -2.36 -11.86 9.77
N LYS A 466 -2.36 -13.20 9.77
CA LYS A 466 -1.28 -14.04 10.29
C LYS A 466 -0.42 -14.52 9.12
N PRO A 467 0.72 -13.88 8.82
CA PRO A 467 1.49 -14.13 7.61
C PRO A 467 2.18 -15.50 7.58
N TRP A 468 2.58 -15.91 6.39
CA TRP A 468 3.51 -17.01 6.16
C TRP A 468 4.94 -16.47 6.07
N VAL A 469 5.81 -17.00 6.93
CA VAL A 469 7.17 -16.55 7.20
C VAL A 469 8.17 -17.44 6.46
N LEU A 470 8.87 -16.87 5.49
CA LEU A 470 9.92 -17.53 4.73
C LEU A 470 11.22 -17.43 5.52
N ASN A 471 11.59 -18.50 6.22
CA ASN A 471 12.77 -18.58 7.07
C ASN A 471 13.86 -19.39 6.35
N GLY A 472 14.96 -18.74 5.94
CA GLY A 472 15.94 -19.30 4.99
C GLY A 472 16.86 -20.42 5.50
N THR A 473 16.49 -21.12 6.57
CA THR A 473 17.37 -22.05 7.31
C THR A 473 16.80 -23.45 7.55
N ASP A 474 15.54 -23.71 7.19
CA ASP A 474 14.91 -25.03 7.32
C ASP A 474 14.56 -25.59 5.93
N HIS A 475 15.04 -26.81 5.65
CA HIS A 475 14.78 -27.50 4.39
C HIS A 475 13.41 -28.21 4.39
N ASP A 476 12.89 -28.61 5.55
CA ASP A 476 11.64 -29.36 5.65
C ASP A 476 10.40 -28.46 5.75
N SER A 477 10.54 -27.17 6.08
CA SER A 477 9.48 -26.16 6.02
C SER A 477 9.90 -24.87 5.29
N PHE A 478 9.54 -24.78 3.99
CA PHE A 478 9.79 -23.60 3.15
C PHE A 478 9.27 -22.29 3.78
N CYS A 479 8.21 -22.39 4.58
CA CYS A 479 7.71 -21.31 5.41
C CYS A 479 6.92 -21.85 6.60
N THR A 480 6.80 -21.04 7.65
CA THR A 480 5.95 -21.31 8.82
C THR A 480 4.86 -20.26 8.96
N ARG A 481 3.75 -20.54 9.63
CA ARG A 481 2.69 -19.54 9.84
C ARG A 481 2.89 -18.82 11.17
N ALA A 482 2.91 -17.48 11.15
CA ALA A 482 3.04 -16.68 12.36
C ALA A 482 1.91 -16.98 13.36
N ARG A 483 2.26 -17.12 14.65
CA ARG A 483 1.30 -17.42 15.74
C ARG A 483 0.22 -16.34 15.90
N SER A 484 0.60 -15.09 15.70
CA SER A 484 -0.19 -13.88 16.01
C SER A 484 -0.27 -12.96 14.79
N MET A 485 -1.19 -11.99 14.87
CA MET A 485 -1.24 -10.84 13.96
C MET A 485 -0.76 -9.54 14.64
N GLU A 486 -0.31 -9.60 15.89
CA GLU A 486 0.35 -8.48 16.55
C GLU A 486 1.78 -8.27 16.02
N PRO A 487 2.22 -7.02 15.86
CA PRO A 487 3.62 -6.64 15.74
C PRO A 487 4.49 -7.13 16.89
N CYS A 488 5.79 -7.31 16.65
CA CYS A 488 6.74 -7.67 17.69
C CYS A 488 7.33 -6.44 18.40
N SER A 489 7.59 -6.57 19.71
CA SER A 489 8.55 -5.69 20.39
C SER A 489 9.95 -6.09 19.93
N GLN A 490 10.51 -5.39 18.94
CA GLN A 490 11.82 -5.70 18.38
C GLN A 490 12.93 -5.42 19.41
N THR A 491 13.62 -6.46 19.88
CA THR A 491 14.82 -6.36 20.73
C THR A 491 16.09 -6.58 19.89
N PRO A 492 17.06 -5.64 19.78
CA PRO A 492 18.08 -5.63 18.71
C PRO A 492 19.23 -6.63 18.92
N ARG A 493 19.05 -7.57 19.85
CA ARG A 493 20.06 -8.57 20.29
C ARG A 493 19.49 -9.97 20.50
N SER A 494 18.22 -10.21 20.18
CA SER A 494 17.64 -11.55 20.15
C SER A 494 17.15 -11.85 18.74
N HIS A 495 17.74 -12.85 18.08
CA HIS A 495 17.33 -13.25 16.74
C HIS A 495 15.86 -13.70 16.72
N GLY A 496 15.04 -12.95 15.98
CA GLY A 496 13.61 -13.19 15.81
C GLY A 496 12.77 -12.82 17.02
N CYS A 497 11.47 -12.61 16.76
CA CYS A 497 10.46 -12.86 17.77
C CYS A 497 10.50 -14.37 18.10
N LYS A 498 9.92 -14.82 19.22
CA LYS A 498 9.72 -16.27 19.43
C LYS A 498 8.53 -16.76 18.59
N HIS A 499 8.77 -16.87 17.28
CA HIS A 499 7.86 -17.28 16.22
C HIS A 499 7.29 -18.68 16.43
#